data_AF-A0A7I7JVG3-F1
#
_entry.id   AF-A0A7I7JVG3-F1
#
_cell.length_a   1.000
_cell.length_b   1.000
_cell.length_c   1.000
_cell.angle_alpha   90.00
_cell.angle_beta   90.00
_cell.angle_gamma   90.00
#
_symmetry.space_group_name_H-M   'P 1'
#
loop_
_entity.id
_entity.type
_entity.pdbx_description
1 polymer ?
#
loop_
_entity_poly.entity_id
_entity_poly.type
_entity_poly.pdbx_seq_one_letter_code
_entity_poly.pdbx_strand_id
1 'polypeptide(L)' 'MKRADIAATAGQLRLILYAIERGELDATATERARLEGAAAALEAMADGKT' A
#
# COMPACT_ATOMS: atom_id res chain seq x y z
N MET A 1 -4.28 12.07 11.27
CA MET A 1 -3.05 11.30 10.98
C MET A 1 -1.96 12.25 10.54
N LYS A 2 -0.73 12.09 11.01
CA LYS A 2 0.42 12.87 10.54
C LYS A 2 0.91 12.31 9.21
N ARG A 3 1.59 13.11 8.38
CA ARG A 3 2.20 12.63 7.12
C ARG A 3 3.13 11.43 7.33
N ALA A 4 3.87 11.42 8.44
CA ALA A 4 4.71 10.28 8.83
C ALA A 4 3.89 8.99 9.04
N ASP A 5 2.70 9.09 9.65
CA ASP A 5 1.82 7.94 9.85
C ASP A 5 1.25 7.42 8.52
N ILE A 6 0.93 8.34 7.59
CA ILE A 6 0.47 8.01 6.22
C ILE A 6 1.56 7.24 5.46
N ALA A 7 2.78 7.77 5.47
CA ALA A 7 3.93 7.14 4.81
C ALA A 7 4.24 5.75 5.41
N ALA A 8 4.17 5.62 6.73
CA ALA A 8 4.36 4.33 7.41
C ALA A 8 3.29 3.31 6.98
N THR A 9 2.03 3.73 6.91
CA THR A 9 0.92 2.87 6.47
C THR A 9 1.10 2.45 5.00
N ALA A 10 1.51 3.37 4.13
CA ALA A 10 1.80 3.05 2.73
C ALA A 10 2.92 1.99 2.62
N GLY A 11 4.00 2.15 3.39
CA GLY A 11 5.09 1.18 3.44
C GLY A 11 4.64 -0.21 3.91
N GLN A 12 3.74 -0.28 4.90
CA GLN A 12 3.16 -1.55 5.35
C GLN A 12 2.35 -2.24 4.25
N LEU A 13 1.55 -1.49 3.49
CA LEU A 13 0.81 -2.05 2.35
C LEU A 13 1.75 -2.57 1.25
N ARG A 14 2.87 -1.89 1.01
CA ARG A 14 3.91 -2.35 0.07
C ARG A 14 4.55 -3.66 0.53
N LEU A 15 4.79 -3.85 1.83
CA LEU A 15 5.31 -5.11 2.36
C LEU A 15 4.31 -6.26 2.18
N ILE A 16 3.02 -6.01 2.38
CA ILE A 16 1.96 -7.01 2.13
C ILE A 16 1.91 -7.38 0.65
N LEU A 17 1.94 -6.38 -0.25
CA LEU A 17 1.97 -6.63 -1.69
C LEU A 17 3.19 -7.45 -2.11
N TYR A 18 4.36 -7.17 -1.54
CA TYR A 18 5.58 -7.96 -1.81
C TYR A 18 5.47 -9.41 -1.33
N ALA A 19 4.85 -9.65 -0.17
CA ALA A 19 4.56 -11.00 0.31
C ALA A 19 3.58 -11.74 -0.61
N ILE A 20 2.57 -11.04 -1.15
CA ILE A 20 1.65 -11.59 -2.17
C ILE A 20 2.42 -11.95 -3.45
N GLU A 21 3.29 -11.06 -3.94
CA GLU A 21 4.09 -11.30 -5.15
C GLU A 21 5.07 -12.48 -5.01
N ARG A 22 5.54 -12.76 -3.79
CA ARG A 22 6.38 -13.93 -3.47
C ARG A 22 5.61 -15.21 -3.23
N GLY A 23 4.27 -15.17 -3.24
CA GLY A 23 3.43 -16.31 -2.90
C GLY A 23 3.46 -16.69 -1.42
N GLU A 24 3.89 -15.77 -0.55
CA GLU A 24 3.86 -15.95 0.92
C GLU A 24 2.48 -15.66 1.49
N LEU A 25 1.68 -14.86 0.79
CA LEU A 25 0.28 -14.55 1.10
C LEU A 25 -0.58 -14.75 -0.15
N ASP A 26 -1.73 -15.40 0.02
CA ASP A 26 -2.73 -15.49 -1.05
C ASP A 26 -3.63 -14.26 -1.05
N ALA A 27 -3.92 -13.75 -2.25
CA ALA A 27 -4.89 -12.70 -2.48
C ALA A 27 -5.52 -12.87 -3.87
N THR A 28 -6.80 -12.54 -3.98
CA THR A 28 -7.45 -12.42 -5.29
C THR A 28 -6.86 -11.23 -6.06
N ALA A 29 -7.02 -11.25 -7.40
CA ALA A 29 -6.62 -10.12 -8.24
C ALA A 29 -7.30 -8.80 -7.80
N THR A 30 -8.56 -8.87 -7.35
CA THR A 30 -9.31 -7.71 -6.86
C THR A 30 -8.74 -7.17 -5.55
N GLU A 31 -8.37 -8.04 -4.60
CA GLU A 31 -7.74 -7.61 -3.34
C GLU A 31 -6.37 -6.98 -3.58
N ARG A 32 -5.57 -7.60 -4.46
CA ARG A 32 -4.29 -7.04 -4.89
C ARG A 32 -4.46 -5.63 -5.48
N ALA A 33 -5.39 -5.46 -6.43
CA ALA A 33 -5.64 -4.15 -7.05
C ALA A 33 -6.09 -3.09 -6.03
N ARG A 34 -6.92 -3.48 -5.04
CA ARG A 34 -7.32 -2.56 -3.95
C ARG A 34 -6.13 -2.16 -3.07
N LEU A 35 -5.26 -3.10 -2.72
CA LEU A 35 -4.05 -2.83 -1.94
C LEU A 35 -3.08 -1.91 -2.69
N GLU A 36 -2.88 -2.16 -3.98
CA GLU A 36 -2.05 -1.31 -4.85
C GLU A 36 -2.60 0.12 -4.94
N GLY A 37 -3.91 0.26 -5.16
CA GLY A 37 -4.57 1.56 -5.20
C GLY A 37 -4.49 2.31 -3.86
N ALA A 38 -4.68 1.60 -2.74
CA ALA A 38 -4.58 2.18 -1.41
C ALA A 38 -3.14 2.64 -1.08
N ALA A 39 -2.13 1.84 -1.41
CA ALA A 39 -0.73 2.22 -1.23
C ALA A 39 -0.39 3.48 -2.04
N ALA A 40 -0.78 3.52 -3.32
CA ALA A 40 -0.54 4.67 -4.19
C ALA A 40 -1.25 5.96 -3.70
N ALA A 41 -2.49 5.84 -3.21
CA ALA A 41 -3.21 6.98 -2.66
C ALA A 41 -2.54 7.53 -1.40
N LEU A 42 -2.10 6.65 -0.49
CA LEU A 42 -1.39 7.06 0.72
C LEU A 42 -0.03 7.70 0.40
N GLU A 43 0.71 7.17 -0.57
CA GLU A 43 1.97 7.77 -1.06
C GLU A 43 1.73 9.20 -1.57
N ALA A 44 0.71 9.41 -2.41
CA ALA A 44 0.36 10.74 -2.91
C ALA A 44 0.00 11.73 -1.78
N MET A 45 -0.75 11.26 -0.78
CA MET A 45 -1.10 12.05 0.40
C MET A 45 0.11 12.37 1.29
N ALA A 46 1.07 11.46 1.40
CA ALA A 46 2.30 11.67 2.16
C ALA A 46 3.22 12.71 1.48
N ASP A 47 3.34 12.63 0.15
CA ASP A 47 4.16 13.54 -0.67
C ASP A 47 3.55 14.94 -0.80
N GLY A 48 2.26 15.10 -0.52
CA GLY A 48 1.55 16.36 -0.65
C GLY A 48 1.33 16.80 -2.10
N LYS A 49 1.38 15.86 -3.05
CA LYS A 49 0.99 16.07 -4.44
C LYS A 49 -0.49 15.74 -4.58
N THR A 50 -1.33 16.75 -4.37
CA THR A 50 -2.75 16.75 -4.75
C THR A 50 -3.01 17.93 -5.66
#